data_AF-A0A2E5BZS3-F1
#
_entry.id   AF-A0A2E5BZS3-F1
#
_cell.length_a   1.000
_cell.length_b   1.000
_cell.length_c   1.000
_cell.angle_alpha   90.00
_cell.angle_beta   90.00
_cell.angle_gamma   90.00
#
_symmetry.space_group_name_H-M   'P 1'
#
loop_
_entity.id
_entity.type
_entity.pdbx_description
1 polymer ?
#
loop_
_entity_poly.entity_id
_entity_poly.type
_entity_poly.pdbx_seq_one_letter_code
_entity_poly.pdbx_strand_id
1 'polypeptide(L)'
;MKNLIRFIGIGLVLMVGAYTQVDSPSTVEANAAVAQNDVEFMAGNTAAIKKHYPATATDGTTSTTVKFVIRDADLNTVKTGSTTFNGPGAGNLAVGKASVFNLDAATNNNPVATAVDAETNALYVAATTALVPNTLNVTLGSANVNYDIDAQDDAAGTFSLATDINITNASGGTVTATYSFNSVDTYAKSGAGDVKTKRAKVTSTSDTAGEWVAITEVASQAENAAAAMDSEYFKGSVSINSDASNAGTGNDVVWVQDGDTLTVTYYGACTDSDADNQCDDNEVGSVIASTTATVDDSSPSITNVSPADGILTSDTGPDLSFTISDSGSGFDSSIANFGSHVEVYIEDCIIDDSELGVSSFSSSEITITYTPLVGVAYSNNALTAGDGAIVCSETNGGGNDGADRKKGGFEIDDTTLTADNDLDRTNHGAVFSWYIKATDKAGNEKTLGDKNAGA
;
A
#
# COMPACT_ATOMS: atom_id res chain seq x y z
N MET A 1 14.56 82.02 8.26
CA MET A 1 15.34 82.03 7.01
C MET A 1 16.62 81.24 7.23
N LYS A 2 16.80 80.20 6.40
CA LYS A 2 18.04 79.49 6.03
C LYS A 2 18.74 78.56 7.04
N ASN A 3 18.60 77.26 6.70
CA ASN A 3 19.54 76.13 6.82
C ASN A 3 19.66 75.50 8.22
N LEU A 4 19.75 74.18 8.43
CA LEU A 4 20.53 73.18 7.68
C LEU A 4 20.17 71.73 8.13
N ILE A 5 19.70 70.89 7.18
CA ILE A 5 20.03 69.48 6.86
C ILE A 5 20.47 68.48 7.96
N ARG A 6 19.77 67.31 8.03
CA ARG A 6 20.24 65.88 7.88
C ARG A 6 19.17 64.92 8.45
N PHE A 7 18.32 64.23 7.66
CA PHE A 7 18.47 62.98 6.88
C PHE A 7 18.30 61.63 7.64
N ILE A 8 17.26 60.90 7.19
CA ILE A 8 17.05 59.42 7.06
C ILE A 8 16.71 58.59 8.30
N GLY A 9 15.56 57.91 8.23
CA GLY A 9 15.22 56.74 9.04
C GLY A 9 13.82 56.21 8.73
N ILE A 10 13.73 55.31 7.75
CA ILE A 10 12.55 54.56 7.30
C ILE A 10 12.02 53.65 8.42
N GLY A 11 10.69 53.52 8.53
CA GLY A 11 10.03 52.57 9.44
C GLY A 11 8.61 52.24 8.97
N LEU A 12 8.51 51.59 7.81
CA LEU A 12 7.28 51.01 7.27
C LEU A 12 6.91 49.77 8.10
N VAL A 13 5.76 49.79 8.76
CA VAL A 13 5.17 48.63 9.44
C VAL A 13 4.48 47.78 8.38
N LEU A 14 5.14 46.71 7.95
CA LEU A 14 4.54 45.64 7.14
C LEU A 14 4.29 44.45 8.07
N MET A 15 3.03 44.12 8.33
CA MET A 15 2.66 42.89 9.01
C MET A 15 2.98 41.71 8.11
N VAL A 16 4.06 41.01 8.42
CA VAL A 16 4.38 39.68 7.91
C VAL A 16 3.65 38.67 8.78
N GLY A 17 2.52 38.16 8.29
CA GLY A 17 1.93 36.91 8.76
C GLY A 17 2.64 35.76 8.04
N ALA A 18 3.83 35.39 8.51
CA ALA A 18 4.47 34.15 8.10
C ALA A 18 3.81 33.01 8.90
N TYR A 19 2.92 32.27 8.25
CA TYR A 19 2.69 30.88 8.60
C TYR A 19 3.99 30.14 8.33
N THR A 20 4.81 29.94 9.34
CA THR A 20 5.83 28.90 9.30
C THR A 20 5.10 27.58 9.54
N GLN A 21 4.78 26.84 8.47
CA GLN A 21 4.66 25.40 8.59
C GLN A 21 6.03 24.92 9.08
N VAL A 22 6.05 24.46 10.32
CA VAL A 22 7.13 23.60 10.79
C VAL A 22 6.90 22.29 10.06
N ASP A 23 7.58 22.12 8.94
CA ASP A 23 7.80 20.79 8.36
C ASP A 23 8.54 20.00 9.43
N SER A 24 7.78 19.17 10.15
CA SER A 24 8.39 18.13 10.95
C SER A 24 8.90 17.11 9.94
N PRO A 25 10.20 16.81 9.89
CA PRO A 25 10.71 15.82 8.95
C PRO A 25 10.05 14.48 9.31
N SER A 26 9.05 14.06 8.55
CA SER A 26 8.50 12.72 8.69
C SER A 26 9.58 11.78 8.15
N THR A 27 10.37 11.23 9.08
CA THR A 27 10.85 9.86 8.92
C THR A 27 9.65 9.01 8.55
N VAL A 28 9.82 7.96 7.73
CA VAL A 28 8.82 6.89 7.59
C VAL A 28 8.21 6.63 8.97
N GLU A 29 6.97 7.10 9.20
CA GLU A 29 6.35 7.06 10.52
C GLU A 29 6.29 5.59 10.91
N ALA A 30 7.00 5.25 11.99
CA ALA A 30 7.14 3.88 12.43
C ALA A 30 5.76 3.30 12.72
N ASN A 31 5.24 2.50 11.79
CA ASN A 31 4.02 1.69 11.93
C ASN A 31 2.89 2.41 12.70
N ALA A 32 2.65 3.69 12.38
CA ALA A 32 1.63 4.47 13.06
C ALA A 32 0.26 3.83 12.77
N ALA A 33 -0.44 3.44 13.82
CA ALA A 33 -1.79 2.93 13.68
C ALA A 33 -2.68 4.07 13.16
N VAL A 34 -3.46 3.80 12.10
CA VAL A 34 -4.44 4.78 11.62
C VAL A 34 -5.42 5.10 12.76
N ALA A 35 -5.66 6.39 13.01
CA ALA A 35 -6.55 6.81 14.09
C ALA A 35 -8.01 6.51 13.73
N GLN A 36 -8.87 6.39 14.74
CA GLN A 36 -10.30 6.26 14.51
C GLN A 36 -10.85 7.51 13.82
N ASN A 37 -11.74 7.32 12.85
CA ASN A 37 -12.30 8.35 11.96
C ASN A 37 -11.24 9.07 11.13
N ASP A 38 -10.22 8.32 10.68
CA ASP A 38 -9.09 8.86 9.94
C ASP A 38 -8.79 8.05 8.67
N VAL A 39 -8.00 8.63 7.76
CA VAL A 39 -7.57 8.03 6.50
C VAL A 39 -6.08 8.28 6.26
N GLU A 40 -5.34 7.23 5.91
CA GLU A 40 -3.91 7.35 5.57
C GLU A 40 -3.54 6.59 4.30
N PHE A 41 -2.60 7.16 3.54
CA PHE A 41 -1.94 6.48 2.42
C PHE A 41 -0.97 5.43 2.97
N MET A 42 -1.04 4.22 2.44
CA MET A 42 -0.21 3.11 2.90
C MET A 42 0.91 2.83 1.91
N ALA A 43 2.11 2.58 2.44
CA ALA A 43 3.13 1.86 1.72
C ALA A 43 2.59 0.46 1.39
N GLY A 44 3.11 -0.16 0.33
CA GLY A 44 2.72 -1.50 -0.07
C GLY A 44 3.00 -2.51 1.06
N ASN A 45 4.08 -3.28 0.93
CA ASN A 45 4.40 -4.45 1.76
C ASN A 45 4.60 -4.20 3.28
N THR A 46 4.46 -2.97 3.76
CA THR A 46 4.62 -2.59 5.16
C THR A 46 3.39 -1.84 5.65
N ALA A 47 3.04 -1.96 6.93
CA ALA A 47 1.97 -1.16 7.54
C ALA A 47 2.42 0.31 7.81
N ALA A 48 3.37 0.80 7.02
CA ALA A 48 3.92 2.15 7.08
C ALA A 48 3.10 3.12 6.22
N ILE A 49 3.14 4.39 6.60
CA ILE A 49 2.49 5.46 5.85
C ILE A 49 3.38 5.82 4.65
N LYS A 50 2.79 5.96 3.46
CA LYS A 50 3.50 6.39 2.24
C LYS A 50 3.09 7.80 1.85
N LYS A 51 4.09 8.68 1.73
CA LYS A 51 3.88 10.11 1.44
C LYS A 51 4.32 10.54 0.04
N HIS A 52 5.00 9.66 -0.70
CA HIS A 52 5.48 9.95 -2.05
C HIS A 52 5.15 8.79 -2.99
N TYR A 53 4.67 9.09 -4.20
CA TYR A 53 4.35 8.09 -5.23
C TYR A 53 4.89 8.53 -6.59
N PRO A 54 5.45 7.61 -7.40
CA PRO A 54 5.78 7.92 -8.78
C PRO A 54 4.51 7.89 -9.62
N ALA A 55 4.45 8.71 -10.68
CA ALA A 55 3.33 8.69 -11.61
C ALA A 55 3.40 7.45 -12.52
N THR A 56 4.62 6.97 -12.80
CA THR A 56 4.91 5.79 -13.59
C THR A 56 5.46 4.68 -12.71
N ALA A 57 5.00 3.44 -12.87
CA ALA A 57 5.53 2.33 -12.08
C ALA A 57 6.94 1.93 -12.55
N THR A 58 7.79 1.51 -11.60
CA THR A 58 9.18 1.10 -11.85
C THR A 58 9.29 -0.15 -12.75
N ASP A 59 8.22 -0.93 -12.91
CA ASP A 59 8.16 -2.12 -13.78
C ASP A 59 7.87 -1.80 -15.25
N GLY A 60 7.80 -0.52 -15.60
CA GLY A 60 7.50 -0.06 -16.96
C GLY A 60 6.00 -0.09 -17.30
N THR A 61 5.11 -0.35 -16.35
CA THR A 61 3.68 -0.10 -16.52
C THR A 61 3.38 1.40 -16.43
N THR A 62 2.40 1.87 -17.20
CA THR A 62 2.08 3.31 -17.33
C THR A 62 1.26 3.87 -16.17
N SER A 63 1.14 3.15 -15.05
CA SER A 63 0.32 3.59 -13.92
C SER A 63 0.78 3.01 -12.60
N THR A 64 0.81 3.84 -11.57
CA THR A 64 1.08 3.42 -10.18
C THR A 64 -0.23 3.14 -9.46
N THR A 65 -0.33 2.04 -8.71
CA THR A 65 -1.47 1.81 -7.81
C THR A 65 -1.22 2.45 -6.46
N VAL A 66 -2.09 3.37 -6.06
CA VAL A 66 -2.12 3.98 -4.74
C VAL A 66 -3.13 3.26 -3.87
N LYS A 67 -2.76 3.00 -2.60
CA LYS A 67 -3.60 2.32 -1.61
C LYS A 67 -3.74 3.21 -0.38
N PHE A 68 -4.92 3.22 0.22
CA PHE A 68 -5.18 3.92 1.47
C PHE A 68 -6.02 3.05 2.41
N VAL A 69 -5.92 3.36 3.70
CA VAL A 69 -6.70 2.73 4.78
C VAL A 69 -7.50 3.80 5.48
N ILE A 70 -8.78 3.53 5.69
CA ILE A 70 -9.65 4.24 6.62
C ILE A 70 -9.75 3.37 7.87
N ARG A 71 -9.70 3.98 9.05
CA ARG A 71 -10.12 3.31 10.27
C ARG A 71 -11.36 3.99 10.81
N ASP A 72 -12.49 3.31 10.75
CA ASP A 72 -13.76 3.83 11.24
C ASP A 72 -14.73 2.68 11.59
N ALA A 73 -14.86 2.36 12.88
CA ALA A 73 -15.88 1.47 13.42
C ALA A 73 -17.35 1.79 13.01
N ASP A 74 -17.69 3.05 12.70
CA ASP A 74 -19.06 3.43 12.31
C ASP A 74 -19.40 2.99 10.86
N LEU A 75 -18.41 2.53 10.09
CA LEU A 75 -18.60 1.90 8.79
C LEU A 75 -19.03 0.43 8.90
N ASN A 76 -19.00 -0.19 10.08
CA ASN A 76 -19.48 -1.55 10.25
C ASN A 76 -21.02 -1.57 10.25
N THR A 77 -21.62 -2.46 9.46
CA THR A 77 -23.07 -2.61 9.38
C THR A 77 -23.52 -4.01 9.79
N VAL A 78 -24.51 -4.04 10.67
CA VAL A 78 -25.23 -5.27 10.98
C VAL A 78 -26.32 -5.47 9.93
N LYS A 79 -26.30 -6.62 9.25
CA LYS A 79 -27.27 -6.95 8.21
C LYS A 79 -28.38 -7.83 8.79
N THR A 80 -29.59 -7.69 8.26
CA THR A 80 -30.72 -8.54 8.63
C THR A 80 -30.95 -9.61 7.57
N GLY A 81 -31.03 -10.87 8.01
CA GLY A 81 -31.35 -12.04 7.19
C GLY A 81 -32.72 -12.61 7.50
N SER A 82 -33.26 -13.33 6.53
CA SER A 82 -34.47 -14.14 6.71
C SER A 82 -34.29 -15.47 5.97
N THR A 83 -34.66 -16.55 6.63
CA THR A 83 -34.73 -17.89 6.04
C THR A 83 -36.14 -18.43 6.22
N THR A 84 -36.78 -18.82 5.11
CA THR A 84 -38.15 -19.34 5.13
C THR A 84 -38.15 -20.83 4.84
N PHE A 85 -38.78 -21.62 5.71
CA PHE A 85 -38.92 -23.06 5.60
C PHE A 85 -40.37 -23.42 5.19
N ASN A 86 -40.50 -24.05 4.03
CA ASN A 86 -41.77 -24.50 3.47
C ASN A 86 -42.10 -25.94 3.83
N GLY A 87 -43.40 -26.27 3.93
CA GLY A 87 -43.85 -27.65 4.10
C GLY A 87 -43.92 -28.42 2.77
N PRO A 88 -44.00 -29.77 2.79
CA PRO A 88 -44.09 -30.58 1.59
C PRO A 88 -45.37 -30.23 0.81
N GLY A 89 -45.26 -30.06 -0.50
CA GLY A 89 -46.31 -29.51 -1.39
C GLY A 89 -47.71 -30.13 -1.28
N ALA A 90 -47.88 -31.29 -0.62
CA ALA A 90 -49.16 -31.81 -0.15
C ALA A 90 -49.04 -32.45 1.26
N GLY A 91 -49.77 -31.93 2.25
CA GLY A 91 -49.88 -32.49 3.60
C GLY A 91 -49.43 -31.55 4.73
N ASN A 92 -49.54 -32.05 5.97
CA ASN A 92 -48.98 -31.41 7.15
C ASN A 92 -47.62 -32.06 7.44
N LEU A 93 -46.58 -31.25 7.68
CA LEU A 93 -45.31 -31.73 8.20
C LEU A 93 -45.24 -31.46 9.69
N ALA A 94 -45.30 -32.53 10.48
CA ALA A 94 -45.02 -32.46 11.90
C ALA A 94 -43.50 -32.42 12.11
N VAL A 95 -43.01 -31.35 12.70
CA VAL A 95 -41.60 -31.20 13.11
C VAL A 95 -41.57 -31.28 14.63
N GLY A 96 -40.90 -32.30 15.15
CA GLY A 96 -40.77 -32.48 16.60
C GLY A 96 -39.86 -31.41 17.23
N LYS A 97 -40.06 -31.13 18.51
CA LYS A 97 -39.12 -30.33 19.32
C LYS A 97 -37.69 -30.87 19.20
N ALA A 98 -36.71 -30.00 19.36
CA ALA A 98 -35.27 -30.30 19.18
C ALA A 98 -34.86 -30.71 17.75
N SER A 99 -35.77 -30.64 16.77
CA SER A 99 -35.38 -30.72 15.35
C SER A 99 -34.52 -29.53 14.98
N VAL A 100 -33.41 -29.78 14.29
CA VAL A 100 -32.44 -28.75 13.90
C VAL A 100 -32.82 -28.15 12.55
N PHE A 101 -32.97 -26.83 12.54
CA PHE A 101 -33.12 -25.98 11.37
C PHE A 101 -31.77 -25.36 11.03
N ASN A 102 -31.45 -25.26 9.74
CA ASN A 102 -30.24 -24.59 9.25
C ASN A 102 -30.62 -23.31 8.49
N LEU A 103 -30.00 -22.18 8.85
CA LEU A 103 -30.25 -20.88 8.25
C LEU A 103 -29.54 -20.70 6.90
N ASP A 104 -28.45 -21.43 6.65
CA ASP A 104 -27.69 -21.43 5.39
C ASP A 104 -27.91 -22.75 4.63
N ALA A 105 -28.55 -22.67 3.47
CA ALA A 105 -29.07 -23.83 2.76
C ALA A 105 -28.35 -24.06 1.42
N ALA A 106 -27.06 -24.37 1.47
CA ALA A 106 -26.34 -24.88 0.29
C ALA A 106 -26.22 -26.42 0.25
N THR A 107 -26.41 -27.14 1.36
CA THR A 107 -26.42 -28.62 1.33
C THR A 107 -27.44 -29.22 2.29
N ASN A 108 -28.42 -29.92 1.72
CA ASN A 108 -29.45 -30.72 2.39
C ASN A 108 -28.87 -31.95 3.11
N ASN A 109 -27.92 -31.76 4.03
CA ASN A 109 -27.38 -32.85 4.84
C ASN A 109 -28.00 -32.88 6.24
N ASN A 110 -29.34 -32.97 6.24
CA ASN A 110 -30.13 -33.99 6.95
C ASN A 110 -31.50 -33.37 7.26
N PRO A 111 -32.51 -33.59 6.41
CA PRO A 111 -33.82 -32.99 6.60
C PRO A 111 -34.47 -33.59 7.84
N VAL A 112 -35.26 -32.81 8.57
CA VAL A 112 -36.55 -33.37 8.97
C VAL A 112 -37.30 -33.59 7.65
N ALA A 113 -37.18 -34.82 7.13
CA ALA A 113 -37.99 -35.45 6.09
C ALA A 113 -38.41 -34.57 4.89
N THR A 114 -37.69 -34.72 3.77
CA THR A 114 -38.16 -34.51 2.38
C THR A 114 -39.03 -33.28 2.11
N ALA A 115 -38.39 -32.28 1.50
CA ALA A 115 -38.89 -31.03 0.92
C ALA A 115 -39.16 -29.91 1.94
N VAL A 116 -38.09 -29.16 2.20
CA VAL A 116 -38.15 -27.78 2.70
C VAL A 116 -37.29 -26.97 1.74
N ASP A 117 -37.90 -26.40 0.70
CA ASP A 117 -37.22 -25.38 -0.10
C ASP A 117 -37.00 -24.18 0.82
N ALA A 118 -35.73 -23.89 1.12
CA ALA A 118 -35.35 -22.75 1.93
C ALA A 118 -34.92 -21.60 1.02
N GLU A 119 -35.66 -20.49 1.06
CA GLU A 119 -35.18 -19.22 0.50
C GLU A 119 -34.37 -18.52 1.59
N THR A 120 -33.05 -18.52 1.43
CA THR A 120 -32.10 -17.91 2.37
C THR A 120 -31.68 -16.53 1.89
N ASN A 121 -31.16 -15.72 2.81
CA ASN A 121 -30.46 -14.51 2.44
C ASN A 121 -29.14 -14.90 1.75
N ALA A 122 -28.98 -14.53 0.47
CA ALA A 122 -27.79 -14.84 -0.32
C ALA A 122 -26.47 -14.29 0.25
N LEU A 123 -26.54 -13.37 1.21
CA LEU A 123 -25.38 -12.77 1.88
C LEU A 123 -25.01 -13.47 3.19
N TYR A 124 -25.85 -14.36 3.71
CA TYR A 124 -25.55 -15.14 4.91
C TYR A 124 -24.99 -16.51 4.51
N VAL A 125 -23.80 -16.84 5.00
CA VAL A 125 -23.13 -18.12 4.77
C VAL A 125 -22.62 -18.64 6.12
N ALA A 126 -23.19 -19.74 6.60
CA ALA A 126 -22.86 -20.34 7.88
C ALA A 126 -21.36 -20.62 7.99
N ALA A 127 -20.84 -20.59 9.22
CA ALA A 127 -19.42 -20.67 9.56
C ALA A 127 -18.53 -19.52 9.04
N THR A 128 -18.97 -18.72 8.07
CA THR A 128 -18.20 -17.59 7.52
C THR A 128 -18.80 -16.23 7.83
N THR A 129 -20.10 -16.15 8.10
CA THR A 129 -20.78 -14.96 8.64
C THR A 129 -21.32 -15.28 10.02
N ALA A 130 -20.81 -14.61 11.05
CA ALA A 130 -21.26 -14.84 12.42
C ALA A 130 -22.65 -14.21 12.63
N LEU A 131 -23.57 -14.97 13.22
CA LEU A 131 -24.83 -14.41 13.71
C LEU A 131 -24.56 -13.43 14.85
N VAL A 132 -25.33 -12.35 14.90
CA VAL A 132 -25.36 -11.47 16.06
C VAL A 132 -26.18 -12.18 17.14
N PRO A 133 -25.61 -12.41 18.34
CA PRO A 133 -26.31 -13.13 19.41
C PRO A 133 -27.65 -12.49 19.77
N ASN A 134 -28.64 -13.33 20.10
CA ASN A 134 -29.99 -12.91 20.53
C ASN A 134 -30.80 -12.12 19.49
N THR A 135 -30.47 -12.22 18.21
CA THR A 135 -31.24 -11.56 17.13
C THR A 135 -32.15 -12.52 16.37
N LEU A 136 -32.01 -13.83 16.59
CA LEU A 136 -32.83 -14.85 15.95
C LEU A 136 -34.26 -14.81 16.51
N ASN A 137 -35.23 -14.64 15.62
CA ASN A 137 -36.64 -14.71 15.90
C ASN A 137 -37.31 -15.65 14.90
N VAL A 138 -38.15 -16.56 15.38
CA VAL A 138 -38.80 -17.57 14.56
C VAL A 138 -40.31 -17.43 14.65
N THR A 139 -40.96 -17.27 13.50
CA THR A 139 -42.42 -17.17 13.39
C THR A 139 -43.00 -18.31 12.57
N LEU A 140 -44.20 -18.79 12.92
CA LEU A 140 -44.98 -19.69 12.07
C LEU A 140 -46.24 -18.99 11.57
N GLY A 141 -46.47 -19.10 10.27
CA GLY A 141 -47.75 -18.73 9.66
C GLY A 141 -47.97 -17.23 9.49
N SER A 142 -49.05 -16.89 8.79
CA SER A 142 -49.50 -15.51 8.55
C SER A 142 -49.95 -14.75 9.81
N ALA A 143 -49.98 -15.41 10.97
CA ALA A 143 -50.29 -14.81 12.27
C ALA A 143 -49.05 -14.31 13.04
N ASN A 144 -47.83 -14.50 12.52
CA ASN A 144 -46.57 -14.10 13.16
C ASN A 144 -46.46 -14.54 14.63
N VAL A 145 -46.85 -15.77 14.94
CA VAL A 145 -46.69 -16.32 16.29
C VAL A 145 -45.22 -16.59 16.51
N ASN A 146 -44.59 -15.90 17.47
CA ASN A 146 -43.20 -16.15 17.86
C ASN A 146 -43.10 -17.50 18.57
N TYR A 147 -42.06 -18.26 18.24
CA TYR A 147 -41.73 -19.54 18.86
C TYR A 147 -40.49 -19.41 19.74
N ASP A 148 -40.53 -20.10 20.88
CA ASP A 148 -39.38 -20.21 21.77
C ASP A 148 -38.32 -21.13 21.14
N ILE A 149 -37.09 -20.64 21.14
CA ILE A 149 -35.90 -21.36 20.66
C ILE A 149 -35.39 -22.24 21.82
N ASP A 150 -35.17 -23.53 21.56
CA ASP A 150 -34.64 -24.50 22.53
C ASP A 150 -33.12 -24.47 22.57
N ALA A 151 -32.50 -24.44 21.38
CA ALA A 151 -31.06 -24.35 21.22
C ALA A 151 -30.73 -23.57 19.94
N GLN A 152 -29.60 -22.85 19.98
CA GLN A 152 -29.06 -22.07 18.88
C GLN A 152 -27.54 -22.24 18.84
N ASP A 153 -26.98 -22.39 17.65
CA ASP A 153 -25.55 -22.37 17.37
C ASP A 153 -25.27 -21.26 16.35
N ASP A 154 -24.73 -20.15 16.87
CA ASP A 154 -24.43 -18.94 16.09
C ASP A 154 -23.29 -19.14 15.08
N ALA A 155 -22.38 -20.07 15.33
CA ALA A 155 -21.26 -20.35 14.45
C ALA A 155 -21.69 -21.29 13.31
N ALA A 156 -22.47 -22.32 13.63
CA ALA A 156 -23.01 -23.25 12.64
C ALA A 156 -24.25 -22.71 11.91
N GLY A 157 -24.87 -21.63 12.39
CA GLY A 157 -26.07 -21.08 11.80
C GLY A 157 -27.30 -21.96 11.97
N THR A 158 -27.40 -22.67 13.10
CA THR A 158 -28.49 -23.63 13.33
C THR A 158 -29.30 -23.30 14.57
N PHE A 159 -30.55 -23.73 14.59
CA PHE A 159 -31.42 -23.58 15.75
C PHE A 159 -32.42 -24.74 15.88
N SER A 160 -33.09 -24.85 17.02
CA SER A 160 -34.21 -25.77 17.23
C SER A 160 -35.29 -25.12 18.07
N LEU A 161 -36.51 -25.66 18.02
CA LEU A 161 -37.68 -25.12 18.71
C LEU A 161 -38.02 -25.91 19.97
N ALA A 162 -38.49 -25.20 21.00
CA ALA A 162 -38.85 -25.77 22.30
C ALA A 162 -40.14 -26.59 22.28
N THR A 163 -40.95 -26.43 21.23
CA THR A 163 -42.23 -27.10 21.05
C THR A 163 -42.34 -27.73 19.68
N ASP A 164 -43.13 -28.80 19.57
CA ASP A 164 -43.50 -29.39 18.29
C ASP A 164 -44.27 -28.37 17.43
N ILE A 165 -44.01 -28.36 16.12
CA ILE A 165 -44.74 -27.53 15.17
C ILE A 165 -45.35 -28.37 14.05
N ASN A 166 -46.45 -27.89 13.49
CA ASN A 166 -47.05 -28.45 12.27
C ASN A 166 -46.98 -27.40 11.17
N ILE A 167 -46.10 -27.63 10.19
CA ILE A 167 -45.97 -26.79 9.00
C ILE A 167 -47.06 -27.22 8.02
N THR A 168 -47.97 -26.31 7.68
CA THR A 168 -49.13 -26.61 6.83
C THR A 168 -49.19 -25.66 5.63
N ASN A 169 -49.41 -26.20 4.42
CA ASN A 169 -49.57 -25.39 3.21
C ASN A 169 -50.95 -24.72 3.08
N ALA A 170 -51.87 -24.91 4.03
CA ALA A 170 -53.12 -24.16 4.08
C ALA A 170 -52.83 -22.70 4.49
N SER A 171 -52.88 -21.77 3.53
CA SER A 171 -52.88 -20.32 3.78
C SER A 171 -51.63 -19.72 4.45
N GLY A 172 -50.44 -20.20 4.09
CA GLY A 172 -49.17 -19.54 4.46
C GLY A 172 -48.56 -20.00 5.78
N GLY A 173 -48.69 -21.27 6.14
CA GLY A 173 -48.05 -21.87 7.33
C GLY A 173 -46.56 -22.16 7.16
N THR A 174 -45.77 -21.17 6.76
CA THR A 174 -44.30 -21.26 6.66
C THR A 174 -43.66 -20.94 8.00
N VAL A 175 -42.50 -21.55 8.28
CA VAL A 175 -41.64 -21.10 9.38
C VAL A 175 -40.68 -20.07 8.81
N THR A 176 -40.63 -18.89 9.39
CA THR A 176 -39.71 -17.83 8.98
C THR A 176 -38.80 -17.51 10.14
N ALA A 177 -37.50 -17.68 9.94
CA ALA A 177 -36.46 -17.29 10.87
C ALA A 177 -35.84 -15.97 10.38
N THR A 178 -35.98 -14.91 11.16
CA THR A 178 -35.31 -13.62 10.93
C THR A 178 -34.17 -13.48 11.92
N TYR A 179 -33.00 -13.04 11.46
CA TYR A 179 -31.79 -12.94 12.27
C TYR A 179 -30.93 -11.77 11.81
N SER A 180 -29.95 -11.38 12.61
CA SER A 180 -28.94 -10.41 12.20
C SER A 180 -27.57 -11.08 12.12
N PHE A 181 -26.72 -10.61 11.21
CA PHE A 181 -25.38 -11.17 10.99
C PHE A 181 -24.40 -10.08 10.56
N ASN A 182 -23.13 -10.30 10.90
CA ASN A 182 -22.03 -9.51 10.37
C ASN A 182 -21.52 -10.18 9.11
N SER A 183 -21.15 -9.38 8.12
CA SER A 183 -20.48 -9.84 6.90
C SER A 183 -19.64 -8.70 6.36
N VAL A 184 -18.63 -9.02 5.57
CA VAL A 184 -17.67 -8.05 5.04
C VAL A 184 -18.44 -6.86 4.46
N ASP A 185 -18.13 -5.68 4.96
CA ASP A 185 -18.72 -4.45 4.47
C ASP A 185 -17.93 -3.90 3.28
N THR A 186 -18.67 -3.54 2.23
CA THR A 186 -18.13 -2.94 1.03
C THR A 186 -18.98 -1.75 0.66
N TYR A 187 -18.30 -0.65 0.35
CA TYR A 187 -18.89 0.59 -0.10
C TYR A 187 -18.42 0.84 -1.53
N ALA A 188 -19.36 0.97 -2.45
CA ALA A 188 -19.05 1.12 -3.86
C ALA A 188 -18.64 2.56 -4.20
N LYS A 189 -17.94 2.73 -5.32
CA LYS A 189 -17.64 4.06 -5.87
C LYS A 189 -18.87 4.79 -6.41
N SER A 190 -19.90 4.05 -6.83
CA SER A 190 -21.15 4.55 -7.39
C SER A 190 -22.26 3.50 -7.27
N GLY A 191 -23.50 3.90 -7.53
CA GLY A 191 -24.66 3.00 -7.53
C GLY A 191 -25.81 3.50 -6.66
N ALA A 192 -26.83 2.65 -6.53
CA ALA A 192 -28.02 2.98 -5.77
C ALA A 192 -27.85 2.66 -4.26
N GLY A 193 -28.30 3.56 -3.38
CA GLY A 193 -28.26 3.42 -1.92
C GLY A 193 -27.26 4.34 -1.24
N ASP A 194 -27.77 5.38 -0.62
CA ASP A 194 -27.07 6.58 -0.11
C ASP A 194 -25.99 6.24 0.91
N VAL A 195 -26.22 5.22 1.74
CA VAL A 195 -25.28 4.82 2.78
C VAL A 195 -24.11 3.99 2.24
N LYS A 196 -24.21 3.43 1.03
CA LYS A 196 -23.26 2.42 0.50
C LYS A 196 -22.36 2.92 -0.62
N THR A 197 -22.44 4.19 -0.99
CA THR A 197 -21.64 4.72 -2.11
C THR A 197 -20.85 5.95 -1.72
N LYS A 198 -19.86 6.31 -2.56
CA LYS A 198 -19.12 7.59 -2.49
C LYS A 198 -18.55 7.90 -1.08
N ARG A 199 -17.93 6.90 -0.44
CA ARG A 199 -17.28 7.09 0.88
C ARG A 199 -15.85 7.60 0.79
N ALA A 200 -15.13 7.34 -0.30
CA ALA A 200 -13.76 7.79 -0.47
C ALA A 200 -13.55 8.36 -1.87
N LYS A 201 -12.91 9.52 -1.97
CA LYS A 201 -12.55 10.14 -3.24
C LYS A 201 -11.06 10.44 -3.27
N VAL A 202 -10.40 10.18 -4.39
CA VAL A 202 -9.01 10.53 -4.62
C VAL A 202 -8.94 11.56 -5.74
N THR A 203 -8.24 12.66 -5.49
CA THR A 203 -8.04 13.77 -6.44
C THR A 203 -6.56 14.15 -6.48
N SER A 204 -6.13 14.82 -7.54
CA SER A 204 -4.82 15.49 -7.58
C SER A 204 -4.99 16.99 -7.82
N THR A 205 -3.91 17.74 -7.70
CA THR A 205 -3.89 19.16 -8.10
C THR A 205 -4.08 19.37 -9.60
N SER A 206 -3.67 18.41 -10.44
CA SER A 206 -3.94 18.42 -11.88
C SER A 206 -5.34 17.90 -12.24
N ASP A 207 -5.89 17.00 -11.44
CA ASP A 207 -7.20 16.39 -11.62
C ASP A 207 -8.08 16.56 -10.37
N THR A 208 -8.72 17.73 -10.30
CA THR A 208 -9.64 18.07 -9.21
C THR A 208 -10.96 17.30 -9.28
N ALA A 209 -11.27 16.72 -10.45
CA ALA A 209 -12.46 15.93 -10.64
C ALA A 209 -12.26 14.55 -10.01
N GLY A 210 -11.11 13.91 -10.29
CA GLY A 210 -10.61 12.69 -9.67
C GLY A 210 -11.59 11.52 -9.67
N GLU A 211 -11.32 10.53 -8.82
CA GLU A 211 -12.05 9.27 -8.83
C GLU A 211 -12.66 8.92 -7.49
N TRP A 212 -13.91 8.45 -7.53
CA TRP A 212 -14.54 7.79 -6.39
C TRP A 212 -13.99 6.37 -6.27
N VAL A 213 -13.64 5.96 -5.06
CA VAL A 213 -12.97 4.70 -4.80
C VAL A 213 -13.85 3.83 -3.92
N ALA A 214 -14.00 2.56 -4.33
CA ALA A 214 -14.65 1.57 -3.50
C ALA A 214 -13.77 1.22 -2.31
N ILE A 215 -14.37 1.04 -1.13
CA ILE A 215 -13.66 0.61 0.07
C ILE A 215 -14.25 -0.69 0.59
N THR A 216 -13.37 -1.59 1.03
CA THR A 216 -13.75 -2.90 1.55
C THR A 216 -13.12 -3.11 2.92
N GLU A 217 -13.90 -3.68 3.82
CA GLU A 217 -13.49 -4.05 5.16
C GLU A 217 -12.38 -5.12 5.17
N VAL A 218 -11.38 -4.93 6.03
CA VAL A 218 -10.18 -5.80 6.11
C VAL A 218 -9.70 -5.99 7.55
N ALA A 219 -9.00 -7.09 7.81
CA ALA A 219 -8.57 -7.44 9.16
C ALA A 219 -7.60 -6.43 9.83
N SER A 220 -6.87 -5.63 9.04
CA SER A 220 -5.89 -4.66 9.55
C SER A 220 -5.43 -3.70 8.44
N GLN A 221 -4.60 -2.71 8.81
CA GLN A 221 -3.96 -1.82 7.85
C GLN A 221 -2.89 -2.49 6.96
N ALA A 222 -2.37 -3.68 7.31
CA ALA A 222 -1.30 -4.37 6.58
C ALA A 222 -1.69 -4.69 5.13
N GLU A 223 -0.79 -4.51 4.15
CA GLU A 223 -1.09 -4.55 2.70
C GLU A 223 -2.09 -5.63 2.26
N ASN A 224 -1.76 -6.87 2.60
CA ASN A 224 -2.46 -8.09 2.19
C ASN A 224 -3.42 -8.57 3.27
N ALA A 225 -3.90 -7.66 4.12
CA ALA A 225 -4.95 -7.95 5.08
C ALA A 225 -6.14 -8.57 4.35
N ALA A 226 -6.50 -9.78 4.77
CA ALA A 226 -7.67 -10.46 4.26
C ALA A 226 -8.94 -9.66 4.59
N ALA A 227 -9.99 -9.87 3.81
CA ALA A 227 -11.32 -9.40 4.16
C ALA A 227 -11.69 -9.90 5.56
N ALA A 228 -12.27 -9.02 6.36
CA ALA A 228 -12.74 -9.33 7.70
C ALA A 228 -14.15 -8.80 7.89
N MET A 229 -14.78 -9.21 8.98
CA MET A 229 -16.09 -8.73 9.41
C MET A 229 -15.92 -8.14 10.80
N ASP A 230 -16.67 -7.09 11.09
CA ASP A 230 -16.65 -6.39 12.38
C ASP A 230 -15.23 -5.93 12.78
N SER A 231 -14.46 -5.53 11.78
CA SER A 231 -13.18 -4.85 11.89
C SER A 231 -13.36 -3.36 11.65
N GLU A 232 -12.55 -2.54 12.30
CA GLU A 232 -12.62 -1.09 12.15
C GLU A 232 -11.87 -0.59 10.90
N TYR A 233 -11.30 -1.47 10.05
CA TYR A 233 -10.40 -1.08 8.96
C TYR A 233 -11.01 -1.31 7.59
N PHE A 234 -10.90 -0.30 6.72
CA PHE A 234 -11.43 -0.31 5.37
C PHE A 234 -10.36 0.14 4.38
N LYS A 235 -10.24 -0.54 3.23
CA LYS A 235 -9.21 -0.28 2.23
C LYS A 235 -9.78 0.11 0.89
N GLY A 236 -9.18 1.13 0.29
CA GLY A 236 -9.39 1.50 -1.10
C GLY A 236 -8.09 1.52 -1.88
N SER A 237 -8.22 1.42 -3.20
CA SER A 237 -7.12 1.53 -4.14
C SER A 237 -7.54 2.22 -5.42
N VAL A 238 -6.65 3.01 -5.99
CA VAL A 238 -6.86 3.72 -7.26
C VAL A 238 -5.56 3.75 -8.06
N SER A 239 -5.66 3.72 -9.38
CA SER A 239 -4.50 3.93 -10.24
C SER A 239 -4.25 5.41 -10.45
N ILE A 240 -2.98 5.81 -10.52
CA ILE A 240 -2.55 7.15 -10.93
C ILE A 240 -1.67 7.05 -12.17
N ASN A 241 -1.71 8.05 -13.05
CA ASN A 241 -0.81 8.12 -14.20
C ASN A 241 -0.55 9.54 -14.72
N SER A 242 0.44 9.68 -15.61
CA SER A 242 0.85 10.97 -16.19
C SER A 242 0.10 11.38 -17.46
N ASP A 243 -0.79 10.54 -17.99
CA ASP A 243 -1.54 10.84 -19.22
C ASP A 243 -2.76 11.71 -18.93
N ALA A 244 -2.70 12.96 -19.38
CA ALA A 244 -3.74 13.97 -19.23
C ALA A 244 -5.10 13.58 -19.83
N SER A 245 -5.15 12.55 -20.69
CA SER A 245 -6.42 12.00 -21.18
C SER A 245 -7.27 11.36 -20.07
N ASN A 246 -6.66 11.06 -18.92
CA ASN A 246 -7.34 10.50 -17.74
C ASN A 246 -7.86 11.58 -16.77
N ALA A 247 -7.72 12.87 -17.09
CA ALA A 247 -8.33 13.91 -16.28
C ALA A 247 -9.87 13.80 -16.32
N GLY A 248 -10.53 13.72 -15.18
CA GLY A 248 -11.99 13.63 -15.12
C GLY A 248 -12.50 12.67 -14.04
N THR A 249 -13.64 12.04 -14.31
CA THR A 249 -14.29 11.08 -13.41
C THR A 249 -14.74 9.84 -14.18
N GLY A 250 -14.77 8.68 -13.52
CA GLY A 250 -15.36 7.45 -14.02
C GLY A 250 -14.44 6.61 -14.92
N ASN A 251 -13.14 6.91 -14.96
CA ASN A 251 -12.15 6.13 -15.71
C ASN A 251 -11.26 5.24 -14.82
N ASP A 252 -11.46 5.27 -13.50
CA ASP A 252 -10.70 4.52 -12.49
C ASP A 252 -9.21 4.88 -12.40
N VAL A 253 -8.80 6.01 -12.99
CA VAL A 253 -7.43 6.51 -13.01
C VAL A 253 -7.39 8.00 -12.70
N VAL A 254 -6.66 8.39 -11.66
CA VAL A 254 -6.44 9.81 -11.36
C VAL A 254 -5.24 10.31 -12.17
N TRP A 255 -5.46 11.31 -13.01
CA TRP A 255 -4.35 11.97 -13.70
C TRP A 255 -3.48 12.76 -12.71
N VAL A 256 -2.16 12.61 -12.82
CA VAL A 256 -1.17 13.27 -11.98
C VAL A 256 0.02 13.77 -12.79
N GLN A 257 0.75 14.72 -12.23
CA GLN A 257 2.03 15.20 -12.72
C GLN A 257 3.05 15.22 -11.60
N ASP A 258 4.33 15.30 -11.96
CA ASP A 258 5.40 15.52 -11.01
C ASP A 258 5.14 16.79 -10.18
N GLY A 259 5.26 16.66 -8.86
CA GLY A 259 4.95 17.71 -7.89
C GLY A 259 3.46 17.84 -7.52
N ASP A 260 2.55 17.05 -8.10
CA ASP A 260 1.14 17.11 -7.71
C ASP A 260 0.92 16.69 -6.25
N THR A 261 -0.07 17.33 -5.61
CA THR A 261 -0.60 16.85 -4.33
C THR A 261 -1.76 15.91 -4.58
N LEU A 262 -1.55 14.62 -4.30
CA LEU A 262 -2.61 13.63 -4.27
C LEU A 262 -3.34 13.72 -2.92
N THR A 263 -4.66 13.81 -2.97
CA THR A 263 -5.52 13.92 -1.79
C THR A 263 -6.50 12.76 -1.79
N VAL A 264 -6.58 12.03 -0.68
CA VAL A 264 -7.71 11.15 -0.40
C VAL A 264 -8.59 11.81 0.64
N THR A 265 -9.88 11.88 0.36
CA THR A 265 -10.89 12.43 1.25
C THR A 265 -11.88 11.33 1.60
N TYR A 266 -12.06 11.11 2.90
CA TYR A 266 -13.06 10.22 3.48
C TYR A 266 -14.32 11.02 3.86
N TYR A 267 -15.47 10.56 3.40
CA TYR A 267 -16.76 11.22 3.55
C TYR A 267 -17.73 10.37 4.38
N GLY A 268 -18.64 11.06 5.06
CA GLY A 268 -19.83 10.45 5.65
C GLY A 268 -20.76 9.85 4.59
N ALA A 269 -21.81 9.17 5.06
CA ALA A 269 -22.85 8.64 4.18
C ALA A 269 -23.49 9.78 3.36
N CYS A 270 -23.87 9.48 2.12
CA CYS A 270 -24.70 10.38 1.34
C CYS A 270 -26.10 10.49 1.94
N THR A 271 -26.85 11.50 1.50
CA THR A 271 -28.27 11.66 1.80
C THR A 271 -29.08 11.79 0.52
N ASP A 272 -29.88 10.78 0.17
CA ASP A 272 -30.81 10.83 -0.98
C ASP A 272 -31.95 11.78 -0.65
N SER A 273 -31.79 13.02 -1.10
CA SER A 273 -32.69 14.12 -0.78
C SER A 273 -33.89 14.16 -1.72
N ASP A 274 -33.78 13.55 -2.91
CA ASP A 274 -34.82 13.54 -3.93
C ASP A 274 -35.54 12.19 -4.09
N ALA A 275 -35.12 11.17 -3.31
CA ALA A 275 -35.65 9.82 -3.25
C ALA A 275 -35.52 9.04 -4.57
N ASP A 276 -34.49 9.32 -5.37
CA ASP A 276 -34.21 8.62 -6.62
C ASP A 276 -33.33 7.37 -6.44
N ASN A 277 -32.98 7.07 -5.18
CA ASN A 277 -32.13 5.98 -4.74
C ASN A 277 -30.67 6.11 -5.19
N GLN A 278 -30.18 7.27 -5.63
CA GLN A 278 -28.79 7.51 -6.01
C GLN A 278 -28.10 8.45 -5.02
N CYS A 279 -26.78 8.56 -5.12
CA CYS A 279 -26.04 9.61 -4.44
C CYS A 279 -25.51 10.58 -5.49
N ASP A 280 -26.19 11.71 -5.64
CA ASP A 280 -25.77 12.78 -6.53
C ASP A 280 -24.62 13.61 -5.93
N ASP A 281 -24.00 14.44 -6.77
CA ASP A 281 -22.83 15.22 -6.36
C ASP A 281 -23.16 16.28 -5.29
N ASN A 282 -24.41 16.72 -5.19
CA ASN A 282 -24.91 17.60 -4.13
C ASN A 282 -25.36 16.86 -2.86
N GLU A 283 -25.28 15.54 -2.86
CA GLU A 283 -25.75 14.66 -1.78
C GLU A 283 -24.63 13.92 -1.07
N VAL A 284 -23.39 14.15 -1.53
CA VAL A 284 -22.17 13.64 -0.92
C VAL A 284 -22.12 14.04 0.56
N GLY A 285 -21.79 13.08 1.42
CA GLY A 285 -21.69 13.30 2.86
C GLY A 285 -20.62 14.33 3.24
N SER A 286 -20.65 14.80 4.49
CA SER A 286 -19.62 15.70 5.00
C SER A 286 -18.24 15.03 5.01
N VAL A 287 -17.17 15.81 4.79
CA VAL A 287 -15.80 15.33 5.00
C VAL A 287 -15.61 14.92 6.46
N ILE A 288 -15.15 13.69 6.67
CA ILE A 288 -14.76 13.17 7.98
C ILE A 288 -13.25 13.38 8.18
N ALA A 289 -12.45 12.95 7.21
CA ALA A 289 -10.99 13.07 7.25
C ALA A 289 -10.40 13.22 5.84
N SER A 290 -9.17 13.68 5.76
CA SER A 290 -8.39 13.73 4.53
C SER A 290 -6.90 13.66 4.82
N THR A 291 -6.15 13.00 3.94
CA THR A 291 -4.68 13.01 3.97
C THR A 291 -4.14 13.30 2.58
N THR A 292 -2.86 13.63 2.51
CA THR A 292 -2.17 13.97 1.27
C THR A 292 -0.88 13.17 1.09
N ALA A 293 -0.52 12.94 -0.16
CA ALA A 293 0.78 12.49 -0.61
C ALA A 293 1.24 13.34 -1.80
N THR A 294 2.54 13.34 -2.07
CA THR A 294 3.12 14.05 -3.22
C THR A 294 3.44 13.07 -4.33
N VAL A 295 3.19 13.49 -5.56
CA VAL A 295 3.62 12.76 -6.75
C VAL A 295 5.03 13.22 -7.08
N ASP A 296 5.93 12.26 -7.24
CA ASP A 296 7.33 12.49 -7.59
C ASP A 296 7.74 11.47 -8.65
N ASP A 297 7.81 11.92 -9.90
CA ASP A 297 8.20 11.10 -11.06
C ASP A 297 9.63 11.42 -11.53
N SER A 298 10.34 12.29 -10.78
CA SER A 298 11.70 12.71 -11.09
C SER A 298 12.69 11.69 -10.55
N SER A 299 13.50 11.09 -11.43
CA SER A 299 14.57 10.20 -10.99
C SER A 299 15.72 10.97 -10.33
N PRO A 300 16.43 10.37 -9.35
CA PRO A 300 17.66 10.94 -8.82
C PRO A 300 18.72 11.24 -9.90
N SER A 301 19.69 12.07 -9.54
CA SER A 301 20.90 12.32 -10.34
C SER A 301 22.14 11.76 -9.64
N ILE A 302 23.10 11.27 -10.43
CA ILE A 302 24.41 10.81 -9.96
C ILE A 302 25.47 11.69 -10.63
N THR A 303 26.29 12.37 -9.84
CA THR A 303 27.29 13.34 -10.31
C THR A 303 28.60 13.24 -9.53
N ASN A 304 29.61 14.02 -9.95
CA ASN A 304 30.91 14.13 -9.30
C ASN A 304 31.62 12.78 -9.10
N VAL A 305 31.39 11.81 -10.00
CA VAL A 305 32.00 10.50 -9.85
C VAL A 305 33.49 10.57 -10.14
N SER A 306 34.29 10.12 -9.17
CA SER A 306 35.75 10.05 -9.29
C SER A 306 36.28 8.82 -8.56
N PRO A 307 37.13 8.00 -9.19
CA PRO A 307 37.56 8.08 -10.60
C PRO A 307 36.40 7.81 -11.57
N ALA A 308 36.50 8.29 -12.81
CA ALA A 308 35.52 7.96 -13.85
C ALA A 308 35.53 6.45 -14.15
N ASP A 309 34.41 5.94 -14.64
CA ASP A 309 34.31 4.53 -15.04
C ASP A 309 35.31 4.21 -16.14
N GLY A 310 35.89 3.03 -16.07
CA GLY A 310 36.83 2.53 -17.07
C GLY A 310 38.23 3.13 -17.00
N ILE A 311 38.56 3.93 -15.98
CA ILE A 311 39.90 4.51 -15.85
C ILE A 311 40.93 3.41 -15.57
N LEU A 312 42.00 3.39 -16.36
CA LEU A 312 43.20 2.61 -16.07
C LEU A 312 43.92 3.18 -14.85
N THR A 313 44.07 2.38 -13.80
CA THR A 313 44.80 2.77 -12.60
C THR A 313 45.76 1.68 -12.14
N SER A 314 46.94 2.10 -11.66
CA SER A 314 47.87 1.24 -10.90
C SER A 314 47.66 1.36 -9.40
N ASP A 315 46.74 2.24 -8.98
CA ASP A 315 46.33 2.32 -7.59
C ASP A 315 45.54 1.06 -7.24
N THR A 316 46.01 0.36 -6.22
CA THR A 316 45.40 -0.88 -5.71
C THR A 316 44.40 -0.59 -4.59
N GLY A 317 44.02 0.67 -4.40
CA GLY A 317 42.98 1.10 -3.48
C GLY A 317 42.38 2.46 -3.82
N PRO A 318 41.89 2.69 -5.06
CA PRO A 318 41.33 3.99 -5.43
C PRO A 318 40.10 4.31 -4.57
N ASP A 319 40.07 5.53 -4.03
CA ASP A 319 38.88 6.07 -3.39
C ASP A 319 37.83 6.37 -4.46
N LEU A 320 36.65 5.76 -4.35
CA LEU A 320 35.49 6.14 -5.16
C LEU A 320 34.73 7.23 -4.41
N SER A 321 34.39 8.31 -5.10
CA SER A 321 33.51 9.36 -4.57
C SER A 321 32.46 9.73 -5.60
N PHE A 322 31.26 10.04 -5.14
CA PHE A 322 30.16 10.51 -5.98
C PHE A 322 29.13 11.26 -5.14
N THR A 323 28.23 11.97 -5.82
CA THR A 323 27.11 12.67 -5.21
C THR A 323 25.82 12.18 -5.84
N ILE A 324 24.86 11.79 -5.01
CA ILE A 324 23.49 11.57 -5.44
C ILE A 324 22.64 12.75 -4.99
N SER A 325 21.78 13.25 -5.87
CA SER A 325 20.87 14.35 -5.56
C SER A 325 19.48 14.04 -6.08
N ASP A 326 18.46 14.46 -5.36
CA ASP A 326 17.09 14.45 -5.84
C ASP A 326 16.34 15.70 -5.37
N SER A 327 15.58 16.30 -6.30
CA SER A 327 14.81 17.52 -6.06
C SER A 327 13.33 17.27 -5.81
N GLY A 328 12.87 16.03 -5.95
CA GLY A 328 11.51 15.58 -5.70
C GLY A 328 11.32 15.16 -4.24
N SER A 329 11.01 13.88 -4.03
CA SER A 329 10.79 13.27 -2.71
C SER A 329 12.07 13.14 -1.88
N GLY A 330 13.21 13.16 -2.56
CA GLY A 330 14.52 13.16 -1.95
C GLY A 330 14.88 11.83 -1.31
N PHE A 331 15.73 11.93 -0.30
CA PHE A 331 16.23 10.82 0.50
C PHE A 331 15.80 10.96 1.95
N ASP A 332 15.96 9.88 2.73
CA ASP A 332 15.78 9.93 4.17
C ASP A 332 16.64 11.02 4.81
N SER A 333 16.16 11.56 5.93
CA SER A 333 16.88 12.57 6.72
C SER A 333 17.74 11.96 7.82
N SER A 334 17.88 10.63 7.83
CA SER A 334 18.72 9.87 8.76
C SER A 334 19.80 9.07 8.02
N ILE A 335 21.05 9.25 8.44
CA ILE A 335 22.20 8.48 7.95
C ILE A 335 22.09 6.98 8.26
N ALA A 336 21.20 6.57 9.18
CA ALA A 336 21.00 5.13 9.44
C ALA A 336 20.34 4.39 8.26
N ASN A 337 19.73 5.12 7.32
CA ASN A 337 18.92 4.54 6.25
C ASN A 337 19.47 4.84 4.85
N PHE A 338 20.67 5.44 4.67
CA PHE A 338 21.11 5.80 3.32
C PHE A 338 21.29 4.58 2.40
N GLY A 339 21.54 3.40 2.97
CA GLY A 339 21.60 2.13 2.25
C GLY A 339 20.33 1.74 1.50
N SER A 340 19.17 2.27 1.89
CA SER A 340 17.94 2.09 1.09
C SER A 340 17.89 2.98 -0.15
N HIS A 341 18.85 3.89 -0.32
CA HIS A 341 18.89 4.89 -1.38
C HIS A 341 20.08 4.75 -2.33
N VAL A 342 21.04 3.87 -2.02
CA VAL A 342 22.23 3.68 -2.85
C VAL A 342 22.66 2.23 -2.89
N GLU A 343 23.00 1.74 -4.07
CA GLU A 343 23.74 0.49 -4.26
C GLU A 343 24.99 0.80 -5.07
N VAL A 344 26.15 0.32 -4.62
CA VAL A 344 27.44 0.49 -5.31
C VAL A 344 28.00 -0.88 -5.62
N TYR A 345 28.47 -1.06 -6.85
CA TYR A 345 29.14 -2.25 -7.32
C TYR A 345 30.53 -1.86 -7.83
N ILE A 346 31.52 -2.67 -7.49
CA ILE A 346 32.87 -2.58 -8.06
C ILE A 346 33.22 -3.96 -8.62
N GLU A 347 33.60 -4.03 -9.89
CA GLU A 347 33.83 -5.31 -10.61
C GLU A 347 32.72 -6.34 -10.35
N ASP A 348 31.45 -5.91 -10.52
CA ASP A 348 30.23 -6.69 -10.32
C ASP A 348 29.95 -7.21 -8.90
N CYS A 349 30.78 -6.87 -7.91
CA CYS A 349 30.49 -7.15 -6.50
C CYS A 349 29.87 -5.95 -5.79
N ILE A 350 28.72 -6.18 -5.13
CA ILE A 350 28.05 -5.20 -4.28
C ILE A 350 28.95 -4.79 -3.09
N ILE A 351 28.94 -3.51 -2.76
CA ILE A 351 29.57 -2.91 -1.58
C ILE A 351 28.52 -2.84 -0.47
N ASP A 352 28.88 -3.30 0.73
CA ASP A 352 28.00 -3.21 1.89
C ASP A 352 27.84 -1.76 2.34
N ASP A 353 26.65 -1.36 2.79
CA ASP A 353 26.39 -0.01 3.29
C ASP A 353 27.38 0.40 4.40
N SER A 354 27.83 -0.55 5.21
CA SER A 354 28.81 -0.30 6.28
C SER A 354 30.22 0.05 5.77
N GLU A 355 30.52 -0.25 4.50
CA GLU A 355 31.79 0.11 3.83
C GLU A 355 31.71 1.50 3.16
N LEU A 356 30.52 2.07 3.03
CA LEU A 356 30.31 3.39 2.44
C LEU A 356 30.45 4.48 3.49
N GLY A 357 31.36 5.42 3.24
CA GLY A 357 31.46 6.68 3.96
C GLY A 357 30.49 7.72 3.41
N VAL A 358 29.87 8.49 4.30
CA VAL A 358 29.00 9.62 3.94
C VAL A 358 29.65 10.91 4.44
N SER A 359 30.07 11.76 3.51
CA SER A 359 30.78 13.01 3.82
C SER A 359 29.84 14.22 3.94
N SER A 360 28.68 14.15 3.29
CA SER A 360 27.58 15.10 3.44
C SER A 360 26.25 14.40 3.22
N PHE A 361 25.20 14.85 3.92
CA PHE A 361 23.90 14.18 3.89
C PHE A 361 22.78 15.14 4.22
N SER A 362 21.74 15.11 3.40
CA SER A 362 20.49 15.85 3.54
C SER A 362 19.37 15.08 2.86
N SER A 363 18.13 15.55 3.02
CA SER A 363 16.99 14.98 2.30
C SER A 363 17.04 15.20 0.79
N SER A 364 17.95 16.00 0.24
CA SER A 364 18.02 16.28 -1.21
C SER A 364 19.36 15.89 -1.85
N GLU A 365 20.36 15.58 -1.04
CA GLU A 365 21.73 15.33 -1.53
C GLU A 365 22.51 14.49 -0.52
N ILE A 366 23.23 13.49 -1.05
CA ILE A 366 24.16 12.64 -0.29
C ILE A 366 25.48 12.57 -1.04
N THR A 367 26.58 12.90 -0.37
CA THR A 367 27.94 12.70 -0.90
C THR A 367 28.56 11.46 -0.29
N ILE A 368 28.86 10.49 -1.15
CA ILE A 368 29.31 9.16 -0.78
C ILE A 368 30.78 8.99 -1.17
N THR A 369 31.53 8.34 -0.29
CA THR A 369 32.92 7.94 -0.50
C THR A 369 33.07 6.47 -0.13
N TYR A 370 33.73 5.70 -0.96
CA TYR A 370 34.16 4.35 -0.65
C TYR A 370 35.69 4.32 -0.65
N THR A 371 36.25 3.91 0.49
CA THR A 371 37.68 3.68 0.65
C THR A 371 37.89 2.20 0.97
N PRO A 372 38.61 1.45 0.12
CA PRO A 372 38.93 0.05 0.40
C PRO A 372 39.67 -0.09 1.74
N LEU A 373 39.30 -1.09 2.54
CA LEU A 373 39.96 -1.35 3.82
C LEU A 373 41.45 -1.64 3.62
N VAL A 374 42.29 -1.05 4.48
CA VAL A 374 43.75 -1.25 4.46
C VAL A 374 44.08 -2.74 4.62
N GLY A 375 44.57 -3.37 3.55
CA GLY A 375 44.87 -4.81 3.50
C GLY A 375 43.95 -5.63 2.57
N VAL A 376 42.86 -5.04 2.07
CA VAL A 376 41.99 -5.57 1.00
C VAL A 376 42.29 -4.81 -0.29
N ALA A 377 43.57 -4.67 -0.62
CA ALA A 377 43.99 -4.03 -1.86
C ALA A 377 43.40 -4.80 -3.04
N TYR A 378 42.98 -4.08 -4.08
CA TYR A 378 42.79 -4.63 -5.42
C TYR A 378 44.11 -5.30 -5.85
N SER A 379 44.26 -6.61 -5.63
CA SER A 379 45.55 -7.28 -5.80
C SER A 379 45.60 -8.09 -7.09
N ASN A 380 46.79 -8.14 -7.67
CA ASN A 380 47.23 -9.02 -8.76
C ASN A 380 47.22 -10.53 -8.44
N ASN A 381 46.99 -10.92 -7.18
CA ASN A 381 46.80 -12.32 -6.84
C ASN A 381 45.41 -12.78 -7.28
N ALA A 382 45.25 -13.05 -8.57
CA ALA A 382 44.27 -14.00 -9.04
C ALA A 382 44.48 -15.29 -8.22
N LEU A 383 43.40 -15.83 -7.67
CA LEU A 383 43.45 -17.13 -7.02
C LEU A 383 44.12 -18.12 -7.98
N THR A 384 45.09 -18.87 -7.48
CA THR A 384 45.86 -19.83 -8.28
C THR A 384 44.92 -20.85 -8.93
N ALA A 385 44.69 -20.76 -10.24
CA ALA A 385 44.23 -21.77 -11.23
C ALA A 385 43.31 -22.95 -10.81
N GLY A 386 42.64 -22.88 -9.66
CA GLY A 386 41.88 -23.97 -9.05
C GLY A 386 40.74 -23.50 -8.14
N ASP A 387 40.67 -22.21 -7.83
CA ASP A 387 39.50 -21.56 -7.24
C ASP A 387 38.84 -20.76 -8.36
N GLY A 388 37.55 -21.00 -8.63
CA GLY A 388 36.82 -20.36 -9.73
C GLY A 388 36.75 -18.84 -9.60
N ALA A 389 36.27 -18.19 -10.68
CA ALA A 389 36.01 -16.75 -10.81
C ALA A 389 35.51 -16.09 -9.52
N ILE A 390 35.75 -14.78 -9.36
CA ILE A 390 35.20 -13.95 -8.28
C ILE A 390 33.76 -14.41 -7.95
N VAL A 391 33.61 -15.13 -6.85
CA VAL A 391 32.28 -15.55 -6.37
C VAL A 391 31.82 -14.46 -5.42
N CYS A 392 31.26 -13.38 -5.98
CA CYS A 392 30.26 -12.62 -5.23
C CYS A 392 29.12 -13.63 -5.04
N SER A 393 29.04 -14.34 -3.90
CA SER A 393 27.99 -15.35 -3.75
C SER A 393 26.64 -14.69 -3.55
N GLU A 394 26.05 -14.22 -4.64
CA GLU A 394 24.60 -14.09 -4.78
C GLU A 394 23.96 -15.49 -4.88
N THR A 395 24.31 -16.40 -3.98
CA THR A 395 23.53 -17.63 -3.80
C THR A 395 22.46 -17.37 -2.76
N ASN A 396 21.39 -16.72 -3.22
CA ASN A 396 19.98 -16.85 -2.84
C ASN A 396 19.33 -15.46 -2.71
N GLY A 397 18.30 -15.22 -3.51
CA GLY A 397 17.54 -13.96 -3.57
C GLY A 397 16.78 -13.61 -2.30
N GLY A 398 17.51 -13.19 -1.26
CA GLY A 398 16.94 -12.64 -0.04
C GLY A 398 18.06 -12.20 0.91
N GLY A 399 18.28 -10.89 0.99
CA GLY A 399 19.17 -10.24 1.96
C GLY A 399 20.42 -9.63 1.32
N ASN A 400 20.56 -8.31 1.47
CA ASN A 400 21.78 -7.55 1.21
C ASN A 400 22.87 -7.95 2.23
N ASP A 401 23.43 -9.15 2.11
CA ASP A 401 24.49 -9.59 3.01
C ASP A 401 25.83 -9.51 2.26
N GLY A 402 26.52 -8.36 2.38
CA GLY A 402 27.93 -8.18 1.95
C GLY A 402 28.93 -9.11 2.66
N ALA A 403 28.43 -9.98 3.54
CA ALA A 403 29.18 -10.92 4.37
C ALA A 403 29.87 -12.08 3.62
N ASP A 404 29.64 -12.21 2.31
CA ASP A 404 30.07 -13.39 1.54
C ASP A 404 31.34 -13.16 0.70
N ARG A 405 32.02 -12.02 0.88
CA ARG A 405 33.39 -11.79 0.38
C ARG A 405 34.40 -12.70 1.10
N LYS A 406 34.56 -13.93 0.59
CA LYS A 406 35.34 -14.98 1.25
C LYS A 406 36.88 -14.79 1.22
N LYS A 407 37.43 -13.91 0.37
CA LYS A 407 38.87 -13.52 0.26
C LYS A 407 39.05 -12.33 -0.71
N GLY A 408 40.14 -11.57 -0.56
CA GLY A 408 40.29 -10.19 -1.05
C GLY A 408 40.89 -9.93 -2.44
N GLY A 409 40.67 -8.70 -2.91
CA GLY A 409 41.15 -8.06 -4.15
C GLY A 409 40.16 -8.14 -5.30
N PHE A 410 39.99 -7.06 -6.08
CA PHE A 410 39.18 -7.05 -7.31
C PHE A 410 40.03 -7.20 -8.59
N GLU A 411 41.06 -8.06 -8.54
CA GLU A 411 41.83 -8.50 -9.71
C GLU A 411 42.45 -7.41 -10.61
N ILE A 412 42.92 -6.28 -10.03
CA ILE A 412 43.70 -5.31 -10.80
C ILE A 412 45.07 -5.90 -11.15
N ASP A 413 45.34 -6.08 -12.44
CA ASP A 413 46.68 -6.43 -12.95
C ASP A 413 47.60 -5.21 -12.89
N ASP A 414 48.37 -5.11 -11.80
CA ASP A 414 49.39 -4.08 -11.59
C ASP A 414 50.74 -4.43 -12.25
N THR A 415 50.88 -5.61 -12.86
CA THR A 415 52.17 -6.13 -13.35
C THR A 415 52.29 -6.19 -14.87
N THR A 416 51.20 -6.42 -15.59
CA THR A 416 51.24 -6.38 -17.05
C THR A 416 51.20 -4.95 -17.58
N LEU A 417 51.90 -4.75 -18.70
CA LEU A 417 51.89 -3.50 -19.43
C LEU A 417 50.68 -3.52 -20.37
N THR A 418 49.67 -2.75 -20.04
CA THR A 418 48.51 -2.54 -20.90
C THR A 418 48.82 -1.37 -21.84
N ALA A 419 48.70 -1.61 -23.16
CA ALA A 419 48.83 -0.56 -24.16
C ALA A 419 47.52 0.25 -24.21
N ASP A 420 47.59 1.50 -23.78
CA ASP A 420 46.55 2.48 -23.99
C ASP A 420 46.79 3.11 -25.37
N ASN A 421 46.09 2.57 -26.37
CA ASN A 421 46.24 2.97 -27.77
C ASN A 421 45.58 4.33 -28.07
N ASP A 422 44.68 4.80 -27.21
CA ASP A 422 43.99 6.08 -27.38
C ASP A 422 44.90 7.25 -26.95
N LEU A 423 45.73 7.04 -25.92
CA LEU A 423 46.68 8.04 -25.43
C LEU A 423 48.14 7.71 -25.77
N ASP A 424 48.38 6.71 -26.63
CA ASP A 424 49.69 6.22 -27.10
C ASP A 424 50.71 6.06 -25.96
N ARG A 425 50.32 5.31 -24.92
CA ARG A 425 51.14 5.07 -23.72
C ARG A 425 51.06 3.62 -23.26
N THR A 426 52.06 3.20 -22.50
CA THR A 426 52.08 1.91 -21.81
C THR A 426 51.94 2.16 -20.32
N ASN A 427 50.87 1.63 -19.72
CA ASN A 427 50.57 1.81 -18.30
C ASN A 427 50.65 0.47 -17.57
N HIS A 428 51.03 0.50 -16.30
CA HIS A 428 50.72 -0.55 -15.35
C HIS A 428 49.28 -0.32 -14.84
N GLY A 429 48.44 -1.35 -14.74
CA GLY A 429 47.08 -1.24 -14.22
C GLY A 429 46.00 -1.95 -15.03
N ALA A 430 44.86 -2.21 -14.37
CA ALA A 430 43.62 -2.69 -14.99
C ALA A 430 42.58 -1.58 -15.03
N VAL A 431 41.52 -1.83 -15.81
CA VAL A 431 40.34 -0.98 -15.88
C VAL A 431 39.64 -1.04 -14.53
N PHE A 432 39.41 0.10 -13.89
CA PHE A 432 38.56 0.20 -12.70
C PHE A 432 37.12 0.43 -13.14
N SER A 433 36.27 -0.57 -12.91
CA SER A 433 34.85 -0.53 -13.28
C SER A 433 33.94 -0.47 -12.07
N TRP A 434 32.96 0.42 -12.16
CA TRP A 434 31.96 0.60 -11.12
C TRP A 434 30.57 0.77 -11.71
N TYR A 435 29.57 0.46 -10.89
CA TYR A 435 28.18 0.71 -11.18
C TYR A 435 27.51 1.27 -9.92
N ILE A 436 26.75 2.35 -10.10
CA ILE A 436 26.04 3.03 -9.02
C ILE A 436 24.55 3.04 -9.39
N LYS A 437 23.72 2.66 -8.44
CA LYS A 437 22.27 2.81 -8.49
C LYS A 437 21.83 3.72 -7.34
N ALA A 438 21.03 4.71 -7.64
CA ALA A 438 20.43 5.64 -6.68
C ALA A 438 18.91 5.53 -6.73
N THR A 439 18.26 5.49 -5.56
CA THR A 439 16.80 5.35 -5.43
C THR A 439 16.25 6.40 -4.45
N ASP A 440 15.24 7.17 -4.86
CA ASP A 440 14.56 8.15 -3.97
C ASP A 440 13.46 7.50 -3.09
N LYS A 441 12.73 8.31 -2.33
CA LYS A 441 11.61 7.84 -1.49
C LYS A 441 10.36 7.42 -2.27
N ALA A 442 10.14 7.97 -3.46
CA ALA A 442 9.04 7.55 -4.33
C ALA A 442 9.32 6.16 -4.93
N GLY A 443 10.61 5.79 -5.06
CA GLY A 443 11.10 4.57 -5.67
C GLY A 443 11.57 4.78 -7.12
N ASN A 444 11.81 6.03 -7.56
CA ASN A 444 12.44 6.28 -8.84
C ASN A 444 13.92 5.94 -8.75
N GLU A 445 14.45 5.37 -9.83
CA GLU A 445 15.81 4.85 -9.84
C GLU A 445 16.65 5.52 -10.94
N LYS A 446 17.92 5.78 -10.63
CA LYS A 446 18.93 6.17 -11.61
C LYS A 446 20.12 5.25 -11.50
N THR A 447 20.62 4.81 -12.64
CA THR A 447 21.84 4.01 -12.74
C THR A 447 22.91 4.76 -13.52
N LEU A 448 24.18 4.52 -13.17
CA LEU A 448 25.36 5.04 -13.86
C LEU A 448 26.50 4.03 -13.79
N GLY A 449 27.26 3.89 -14.88
CA GLY A 449 28.32 2.87 -15.03
C GLY A 449 27.79 1.58 -15.65
N ASP A 450 28.70 0.68 -16.02
CA ASP A 450 28.38 -0.58 -16.69
C ASP A 450 28.60 -1.78 -15.76
N LYS A 451 27.50 -2.42 -15.32
CA LYS A 451 27.51 -3.67 -14.51
C LYS A 451 28.02 -4.92 -15.29
N ASN A 452 28.69 -4.74 -16.42
CA ASN A 452 29.20 -5.83 -17.28
C ASN A 452 30.47 -5.43 -18.05
N ALA A 453 31.14 -4.32 -17.70
CA ALA A 453 32.30 -3.85 -18.47
C ALA A 453 33.53 -4.78 -18.38
N GLY A 454 33.51 -5.78 -17.49
CA GLY A 454 34.60 -6.73 -17.24
C GLY A 454 34.60 -8.02 -18.07
N ALA A 455 33.86 -8.12 -19.18
CA ALA A 455 33.81 -9.33 -20.03
C ALA A 455 34.75 -9.29 -21.25
#